data_AF-A0A2K3IUJ4-F1
#
_entry.id   AF-A0A2K3IUJ4-F1
#
_cell.length_a   1.000
_cell.length_b   1.000
_cell.length_c   1.000
_cell.angle_alpha   90.00
_cell.angle_beta   90.00
_cell.angle_gamma   90.00
#
_symmetry.space_group_name_H-M   'P 1'
#
loop_
_entity.id
_entity.type
_entity.pdbx_description
1 polymer ?
#
loop_
_entity_poly.entity_id
_entity_poly.type
_entity_poly.pdbx_seq_one_letter_code
_entity_poly.pdbx_strand_id
1 'polypeptide(L)'
;STKKPVIAYDPYTNELKTKELDDLKDMVLKQRYGAIARSKDAKNYGILIGLKTGQQRIKLSEDLKNLIESKNKKAYMIVVDYFSPIFLEGFSHIDCFVSTACPRIAIDDYLQYKIPIITPVELKILLGKISWDMYEFDEII
;
A
#
# COMPACT_ATOMS: atom_id res chain seq x y z
N SER A 1 1.89 -14.78 1.24
CA SER A 1 0.73 -15.33 2.01
C SER A 1 0.95 -16.81 2.30
N THR A 2 0.72 -17.29 3.53
CA THR A 2 1.00 -18.70 3.91
C THR A 2 0.06 -19.72 3.26
N LYS A 3 -1.08 -19.29 2.70
CA LYS A 3 -2.11 -20.13 2.05
C LYS A 3 -2.68 -21.25 2.95
N LYS A 4 -2.50 -21.13 4.27
CA LYS A 4 -3.00 -22.09 5.26
C LYS A 4 -4.29 -21.59 5.89
N PRO A 5 -5.15 -22.48 6.43
CA PRO A 5 -6.26 -22.07 7.28
C PRO A 5 -5.77 -21.23 8.45
N VAL A 6 -6.49 -20.15 8.75
CA VAL A 6 -6.19 -19.24 9.87
C VAL A 6 -7.37 -19.22 10.82
N ILE A 7 -7.08 -19.34 12.12
CA ILE A 7 -8.05 -19.23 13.19
C ILE A 7 -7.56 -18.12 14.12
N ALA A 8 -8.42 -17.15 14.43
CA ALA A 8 -8.15 -16.16 15.48
C ALA A 8 -9.04 -16.47 16.69
N TYR A 9 -8.44 -16.43 17.87
CA TYR A 9 -9.16 -16.51 19.14
C TYR A 9 -9.07 -15.15 19.83
N ASP A 10 -10.22 -14.55 20.12
CA ASP A 10 -10.30 -13.29 20.83
C ASP A 10 -10.36 -13.57 22.35
N PRO A 11 -9.30 -13.26 23.12
CA PRO A 11 -9.23 -13.63 24.53
C PRO A 11 -10.16 -12.79 25.42
N TYR A 12 -10.75 -11.70 24.89
CA TYR A 12 -11.67 -10.86 25.65
C TYR A 12 -13.12 -11.32 25.48
N THR A 13 -13.50 -11.75 24.26
CA THR A 13 -14.84 -12.27 23.98
C THR A 13 -14.95 -13.79 24.11
N ASN A 14 -13.81 -14.48 24.21
CA ASN A 14 -13.69 -15.94 24.16
C ASN A 14 -14.23 -16.57 22.86
N GLU A 15 -14.21 -15.83 21.75
CA GLU A 15 -14.75 -16.26 20.47
C GLU A 15 -13.67 -16.78 19.52
N LEU A 16 -14.01 -17.84 18.77
CA LEU A 16 -13.21 -18.33 17.66
C LEU A 16 -13.73 -17.73 16.36
N LYS A 17 -12.85 -16.98 15.68
CA LYS A 17 -13.13 -16.30 14.42
C LYS A 17 -12.42 -17.04 13.29
N THR A 18 -13.21 -17.61 12.38
CA THR A 18 -12.72 -18.33 11.19
C THR A 18 -13.33 -17.75 9.94
N LYS A 19 -14.66 -17.89 9.78
CA LYS A 19 -15.40 -17.33 8.64
C LYS A 19 -15.22 -15.82 8.50
N GLU A 20 -15.25 -15.09 9.61
CA GLU A 20 -15.03 -13.64 9.65
C GLU A 20 -13.66 -13.23 9.10
N LEU A 21 -12.63 -14.06 9.29
CA LEU A 21 -11.29 -13.80 8.75
C LEU A 21 -11.25 -14.01 7.24
N ASP A 22 -11.96 -15.02 6.73
CA ASP A 22 -12.06 -15.24 5.29
C ASP A 22 -12.83 -14.11 4.60
N ASP A 23 -13.94 -13.68 5.18
CA ASP A 23 -14.72 -12.53 4.69
C ASP A 23 -13.88 -11.24 4.72
N LEU A 24 -13.12 -11.02 5.80
CA LEU A 24 -12.20 -9.88 5.94
C LEU A 24 -11.09 -9.93 4.88
N LYS A 25 -10.47 -11.09 4.65
CA LYS A 25 -9.44 -11.28 3.63
C LYS A 25 -9.98 -10.92 2.25
N ASP A 26 -11.15 -11.43 1.87
CA ASP A 26 -11.75 -11.17 0.56
C ASP A 26 -12.13 -9.69 0.39
N MET A 27 -12.63 -9.05 1.45
CA MET A 27 -12.91 -7.62 1.46
C MET A 27 -11.62 -6.80 1.25
N VAL A 28 -10.56 -7.08 2.01
CA VAL A 28 -9.27 -6.38 1.89
C VAL A 28 -8.69 -6.56 0.49
N LEU A 29 -8.65 -7.78 -0.05
CA LEU A 29 -8.13 -8.03 -1.39
C LEU A 29 -8.90 -7.27 -2.47
N LYS A 30 -10.24 -7.20 -2.37
CA LYS A 30 -11.07 -6.40 -3.28
C LYS A 30 -10.73 -4.91 -3.20
N GLN A 31 -10.53 -4.37 -1.99
CA GLN A 31 -10.13 -2.97 -1.79
C GLN A 31 -8.76 -2.69 -2.40
N ARG A 32 -7.79 -3.60 -2.22
CA ARG A 32 -6.44 -3.47 -2.79
C ARG A 32 -6.46 -3.52 -4.32
N TYR A 33 -7.21 -4.45 -4.89
CA TYR A 33 -7.43 -4.51 -6.34
C TYR A 33 -8.03 -3.21 -6.86
N GLY A 34 -9.05 -2.68 -6.16
CA GLY A 34 -9.64 -1.37 -6.48
C GLY A 34 -8.64 -0.22 -6.42
N ALA A 35 -7.76 -0.19 -5.41
CA ALA A 35 -6.72 0.82 -5.30
C ALA A 35 -5.74 0.77 -6.49
N ILE A 36 -5.28 -0.42 -6.88
CA ILE A 36 -4.43 -0.61 -8.07
C ILE A 36 -5.16 -0.14 -9.33
N ALA A 37 -6.42 -0.54 -9.50
CA ALA A 37 -7.22 -0.19 -10.67
C ALA A 37 -7.40 1.33 -10.80
N ARG A 38 -7.65 2.05 -9.69
CA ARG A 38 -7.73 3.53 -9.68
C ARG A 38 -6.39 4.19 -10.03
N SER A 39 -5.28 3.54 -9.75
CA SER A 39 -3.93 4.05 -10.07
C SER A 39 -3.47 3.72 -11.50
N LYS A 40 -4.25 3.01 -12.32
CA LYS A 40 -3.86 2.56 -13.67
C LYS A 40 -3.38 3.70 -14.56
N ASP A 41 -4.12 4.79 -14.56
CA ASP A 41 -3.87 5.95 -15.43
C ASP A 41 -3.00 7.03 -14.74
N ALA A 42 -2.50 6.77 -13.53
CA ALA A 42 -1.67 7.72 -12.79
C ALA A 42 -0.36 8.03 -13.54
N LYS A 43 -0.05 9.32 -13.68
CA LYS A 43 1.15 9.84 -14.34
C LYS A 43 2.16 10.40 -13.34
N ASN A 44 1.69 10.92 -12.22
CA ASN A 44 2.46 11.54 -11.17
C ASN A 44 2.33 10.74 -9.87
N TYR A 45 3.45 10.25 -9.34
CA TYR A 45 3.49 9.41 -8.16
C TYR A 45 4.19 10.10 -7.00
N GLY A 46 3.60 10.05 -5.81
CA GLY A 46 4.23 10.48 -4.57
C GLY A 46 4.73 9.28 -3.77
N ILE A 47 6.04 9.12 -3.63
CA ILE A 47 6.64 8.05 -2.83
C ILE A 47 6.80 8.56 -1.40
N LEU A 48 6.03 8.00 -0.48
CA LEU A 48 5.98 8.40 0.92
C LEU A 48 7.05 7.63 1.72
N ILE A 49 7.94 8.37 2.39
CA ILE A 49 9.04 7.86 3.20
C ILE A 49 8.81 8.25 4.65
N GLY A 50 8.66 7.27 5.53
CA GLY A 50 8.42 7.51 6.96
C GLY A 50 9.70 7.86 7.70
N LEU A 51 9.69 8.93 8.49
CA LEU A 51 10.84 9.34 9.33
C LEU A 51 11.02 8.46 10.58
N LYS A 52 9.97 7.76 11.01
CA LYS A 52 10.01 6.92 12.21
C LYS A 52 11.04 5.79 12.06
N THR A 53 11.80 5.55 13.12
CA THR A 53 12.76 4.44 13.19
C THR A 53 12.06 3.12 12.84
N GLY A 54 12.68 2.35 11.93
CA GLY A 54 12.09 1.10 11.40
C GLY A 54 11.17 1.27 10.18
N GLN A 55 10.82 2.50 9.77
CA GLN A 55 10.00 2.78 8.58
C GLN A 55 10.79 3.44 7.42
N GLN A 56 12.07 3.73 7.64
CA GLN A 56 12.93 4.46 6.70
C GLN A 56 13.46 3.54 5.58
N ARG A 57 12.61 3.18 4.62
CA ARG A 57 12.99 2.31 3.47
C ARG A 57 13.57 3.11 2.29
N ILE A 58 14.55 3.99 2.56
CA ILE A 58 15.09 4.97 1.58
C ILE A 58 15.55 4.31 0.28
N LYS A 59 16.36 3.25 0.37
CA LYS A 59 16.88 2.52 -0.80
C LYS A 59 15.74 1.96 -1.67
N LEU A 60 14.70 1.41 -1.03
CA LEU A 60 13.52 0.96 -1.76
C LEU A 60 12.81 2.14 -2.44
N SER A 61 12.67 3.28 -1.76
CA SER A 61 12.06 4.48 -2.34
C SER A 61 12.81 4.96 -3.60
N GLU A 62 14.15 4.91 -3.59
CA GLU A 62 15.00 5.20 -4.76
C GLU A 62 14.78 4.21 -5.90
N ASP A 63 14.75 2.91 -5.59
CA ASP A 63 14.49 1.85 -6.58
C ASP A 63 13.11 2.00 -7.23
N LEU A 64 12.08 2.34 -6.43
CA LEU A 64 10.72 2.58 -6.92
C LEU A 64 10.64 3.86 -7.78
N LYS A 65 11.38 4.92 -7.42
CA LYS A 65 11.47 6.14 -8.22
C LYS A 65 12.03 5.82 -9.61
N ASN A 66 13.16 5.12 -9.68
CA ASN A 66 13.77 4.69 -10.93
C ASN A 66 12.81 3.81 -11.76
N LEU A 67 12.10 2.90 -11.09
CA LEU A 67 11.11 2.05 -11.74
C LEU A 67 9.96 2.84 -12.37
N ILE A 68 9.39 3.82 -11.66
CA ILE A 68 8.31 4.67 -12.17
C ILE A 68 8.81 5.51 -13.35
N GLU A 69 9.98 6.13 -13.22
CA GLU A 69 10.56 6.99 -14.24
C GLU A 69 10.95 6.21 -15.52
N SER A 70 11.39 4.96 -15.38
CA SER A 70 11.62 4.05 -16.53
C SER A 70 10.37 3.79 -17.38
N LYS A 71 9.18 4.10 -16.85
CA LYS A 71 7.88 3.98 -17.53
C LYS A 71 7.36 5.34 -18.02
N ASN A 72 8.23 6.36 -18.14
CA ASN A 72 7.88 7.72 -18.56
C ASN A 72 6.81 8.37 -17.67
N LYS A 73 6.77 8.01 -16.39
CA LYS A 73 5.91 8.61 -15.34
C LYS A 73 6.78 9.45 -14.41
N LYS A 74 6.19 10.42 -13.71
CA LYS A 74 6.92 11.29 -12.76
C LYS A 74 6.83 10.70 -11.35
N ALA A 75 7.93 10.74 -10.60
CA ALA A 75 7.99 10.28 -9.22
C ALA A 75 8.63 11.30 -8.28
N TYR A 76 7.92 11.65 -7.21
CA TYR A 76 8.31 12.62 -6.20
C TYR A 76 8.55 11.91 -4.87
N MET A 77 9.71 12.12 -4.24
CA MET A 77 9.98 11.58 -2.91
C MET A 77 9.46 12.57 -1.87
N ILE A 78 8.61 12.09 -0.96
CA ILE A 78 7.95 12.91 0.06
C ILE A 78 8.26 12.27 1.41
N VAL A 79 9.00 13.00 2.24
CA VAL A 79 9.40 12.56 3.57
C VAL A 79 8.35 13.04 4.57
N VAL A 80 7.83 12.13 5.39
CA VAL A 80 6.75 12.41 6.35
C VAL A 80 7.04 11.77 7.71
N ASP A 81 6.72 12.47 8.80
CA ASP A 81 6.73 11.89 10.15
C ASP A 81 5.39 11.21 10.47
N TYR A 82 4.30 11.90 10.14
CA TYR A 82 2.93 11.40 10.34
C TYR A 82 2.17 11.39 9.03
N PHE A 83 1.41 10.32 8.81
CA PHE A 83 0.51 10.19 7.68
C PHE A 83 -0.82 10.84 8.05
N SER A 84 -1.18 11.90 7.33
CA SER A 84 -2.44 12.62 7.51
C SER A 84 -3.14 12.74 6.16
N PRO A 85 -4.39 12.28 6.02
CA PRO A 85 -5.16 12.46 4.79
C PRO A 85 -5.21 13.90 4.32
N ILE A 86 -5.42 14.84 5.25
CA ILE A 86 -5.51 16.29 4.97
C ILE A 86 -4.18 16.80 4.38
N PHE A 87 -3.05 16.36 4.92
CA PHE A 87 -1.73 16.75 4.41
C PHE A 87 -1.50 16.21 2.99
N LEU A 88 -1.86 14.95 2.74
CA LEU A 88 -1.68 14.32 1.43
C LEU A 88 -2.61 14.90 0.36
N GLU A 89 -3.81 15.35 0.73
CA GLU A 89 -4.72 16.08 -0.16
C GLU A 89 -4.13 17.39 -0.69
N GLY A 90 -3.16 17.99 0.02
CA GLY A 90 -2.46 19.20 -0.43
C GLY A 90 -1.63 18.99 -1.70
N PHE A 91 -1.27 17.75 -2.04
CA PHE A 91 -0.51 17.42 -3.25
C PHE A 91 -1.44 17.18 -4.45
N SER A 92 -2.13 18.22 -4.89
CA SER A 92 -3.14 18.15 -5.96
C SER A 92 -2.65 17.64 -7.32
N HIS A 93 -1.34 17.61 -7.54
CA HIS A 93 -0.70 17.14 -8.77
C HIS A 93 -0.28 15.66 -8.71
N ILE A 94 -0.48 14.99 -7.58
CA ILE A 94 -0.17 13.56 -7.39
C ILE A 94 -1.42 12.73 -7.68
N ASP A 95 -1.29 11.76 -8.58
CA ASP A 95 -2.39 10.88 -8.98
C ASP A 95 -2.45 9.60 -8.12
N CYS A 96 -1.31 9.19 -7.56
CA CYS A 96 -1.20 8.01 -6.72
C CYS A 96 -0.03 8.14 -5.75
N PHE A 97 -0.25 7.76 -4.49
CA PHE A 97 0.82 7.63 -3.52
C PHE A 97 1.31 6.18 -3.40
N VAL A 98 2.59 6.02 -3.13
CA VAL A 98 3.24 4.74 -2.85
C VAL A 98 3.82 4.81 -1.44
N SER A 99 3.26 4.05 -0.50
CA SER A 99 3.77 4.03 0.87
C SER A 99 4.98 3.11 0.97
N THR A 100 6.14 3.67 1.31
CA THR A 100 7.33 2.89 1.70
C THR A 100 7.56 2.88 3.20
N ALA A 101 6.62 3.42 3.99
CA ALA A 101 6.68 3.43 5.44
C ALA A 101 6.01 2.18 6.04
N CYS A 102 5.08 2.34 6.98
CA CYS A 102 4.32 1.24 7.56
C CYS A 102 3.40 0.58 6.52
N PRO A 103 3.53 -0.75 6.29
CA PRO A 103 2.71 -1.49 5.32
C PRO A 103 1.21 -1.42 5.58
N ARG A 104 0.82 -1.23 6.85
CA ARG A 104 -0.60 -1.17 7.26
C ARG A 104 -1.32 0.09 6.79
N ILE A 105 -0.62 1.20 6.53
CA ILE A 105 -1.26 2.48 6.19
C ILE A 105 -2.08 2.36 4.90
N ALA A 106 -1.53 1.67 3.90
CA ALA A 106 -2.23 1.48 2.65
C ALA A 106 -3.51 0.66 2.85
N ILE A 107 -3.54 -0.26 3.82
CA ILE A 107 -4.61 -1.24 4.03
C ILE A 107 -5.68 -0.69 5.00
N ASP A 108 -5.26 -0.24 6.17
CA ASP A 108 -6.16 0.11 7.28
C ASP A 108 -6.85 1.46 7.06
N ASP A 109 -6.13 2.44 6.48
CA ASP A 109 -6.61 3.81 6.35
C ASP A 109 -7.16 4.12 4.94
N TYR A 110 -7.33 3.11 4.07
CA TYR A 110 -7.61 3.29 2.65
C TYR A 110 -8.87 4.12 2.35
N LEU A 111 -9.88 4.08 3.24
CA LEU A 111 -11.14 4.83 3.09
C LEU A 111 -10.96 6.33 3.32
N GLN A 112 -9.91 6.75 4.01
CA GLN A 112 -9.72 8.14 4.39
C GLN A 112 -9.02 8.95 3.29
N TYR A 113 -8.41 8.28 2.30
CA TYR A 113 -7.64 8.95 1.25
C TYR A 113 -8.43 9.04 -0.06
N LYS A 114 -8.61 10.27 -0.56
CA LYS A 114 -9.20 10.53 -1.89
C LYS A 114 -8.28 10.07 -3.01
N ILE A 115 -6.97 10.31 -2.87
CA ILE A 115 -5.93 9.86 -3.79
C ILE A 115 -5.53 8.43 -3.39
N PRO A 116 -5.48 7.46 -4.32
CA PRO A 116 -5.15 6.08 -3.97
C PRO A 116 -3.74 5.96 -3.40
N ILE A 117 -3.62 5.25 -2.28
CA ILE A 117 -2.33 4.87 -1.68
C ILE A 117 -2.11 3.37 -1.87
N ILE A 118 -1.00 3.02 -2.52
CA ILE A 118 -0.61 1.64 -2.80
C ILE A 118 0.72 1.27 -2.14
N THR A 119 0.97 -0.03 -1.99
CA THR A 119 2.23 -0.58 -1.46
C THR A 119 3.27 -0.73 -2.58
N PRO A 120 4.55 -1.00 -2.24
CA PRO A 120 5.59 -1.30 -3.22
C PRO A 120 5.26 -2.53 -4.08
N VAL A 121 4.65 -3.56 -3.47
CA VAL A 121 4.21 -4.78 -4.18
C VAL A 121 3.14 -4.43 -5.22
N GLU A 122 2.17 -3.63 -4.82
CA GLU A 122 1.06 -3.21 -5.67
C GLU A 122 1.50 -2.30 -6.82
N LEU A 123 2.48 -1.41 -6.57
CA LEU A 123 3.10 -0.64 -7.63
C LEU A 123 3.78 -1.56 -8.67
N LYS A 124 4.46 -2.62 -8.22
CA LYS A 124 5.07 -3.60 -9.14
C LYS A 124 4.00 -4.34 -9.95
N ILE A 125 2.85 -4.68 -9.36
CA ILE A 125 1.70 -5.24 -10.09
C ILE A 125 1.20 -4.22 -11.13
N LEU A 126 0.95 -2.98 -10.70
CA LEU A 126 0.45 -1.89 -11.53
C LEU A 126 1.33 -1.63 -12.76
N LEU A 127 2.65 -1.68 -12.58
CA LEU A 127 3.64 -1.44 -13.65
C LEU A 127 3.98 -2.71 -14.45
N GLY A 128 3.27 -3.83 -14.21
CA GLY A 128 3.41 -5.08 -14.94
C GLY A 128 4.72 -5.84 -14.65
N LYS A 129 5.34 -5.63 -13.49
CA LYS A 129 6.56 -6.33 -13.07
C LYS A 129 6.29 -7.67 -12.40
N ILE A 130 5.13 -7.81 -11.76
CA ILE A 130 4.64 -9.06 -11.17
C ILE A 130 3.15 -9.22 -11.48
N SER A 131 2.66 -10.46 -11.55
CA SER A 131 1.23 -10.72 -11.75
C SER A 131 0.44 -10.58 -10.45
N TRP A 132 -0.86 -10.36 -10.56
CA TRP A 132 -1.77 -10.31 -9.40
C TRP A 132 -1.79 -11.62 -8.61
N ASP A 133 -1.62 -12.76 -9.28
CA ASP A 133 -1.57 -14.08 -8.62
C ASP A 133 -0.39 -14.23 -7.64
N MET A 134 0.61 -13.36 -7.77
CA MET A 134 1.77 -13.25 -6.89
C MET A 134 1.59 -12.16 -5.82
N TYR A 135 0.37 -11.68 -5.59
CA TYR A 135 0.10 -10.67 -4.57
C TYR A 135 0.52 -11.16 -3.18
N GLU A 136 1.35 -10.37 -2.53
CA GLU A 136 1.74 -10.55 -1.14
C GLU A 136 1.62 -9.23 -0.38
N PHE A 137 1.42 -9.35 0.93
CA PHE A 137 1.48 -8.19 1.80
C PHE A 137 2.91 -7.64 1.80
N ASP A 138 3.02 -6.32 1.88
CA ASP A 138 4.33 -5.67 2.01
C ASP A 138 4.86 -5.89 3.42
N GLU A 139 6.15 -6.19 3.53
CA GLU A 139 6.83 -6.55 4.78
C GLU A 139 8.11 -5.72 4.93
N ILE A 140 8.48 -5.46 6.19
CA ILE A 140 9.77 -4.88 6.57
C ILE A 140 10.54 -5.98 7.27
N ILE A 141 11.63 -6.44 6.64
CA ILE A 141 12.49 -7.53 7.10
C ILE A 141 13.86 -6.95 7.42
#